data_AF-A0A960YM83-F1
#
_entry.id   AF-A0A960YM83-F1
#
_cell.length_a   1.000
_cell.length_b   1.000
_cell.length_c   1.000
_cell.angle_alpha   90.00
_cell.angle_beta   90.00
_cell.angle_gamma   90.00
#
_symmetry.space_group_name_H-M   'P 1'
#
loop_
_entity.id
_entity.type
_entity.pdbx_description
1 polymer ?
#
loop_
_entity_poly.entity_id
_entity_poly.type
_entity_poly.pdbx_seq_one_letter_code
_entity_poly.pdbx_strand_id
1 'polypeptide(L)'
;MSRKKKGKSRDADPQKKGSAPATSSAGSTPRSPGFSGLDSAKAAYAGYLFYILAIPLSGFLFSLSLAPVSSAWAGLGSLLLMMAVARYIYSGNIWLMLFTAWLFSLAFQLFAFYWIPATIQTYAGASREASTVYALVYSFLYQSRILLLFAGFYFSFRFARYGIWLVGLAALLGDLFSPQVFNWYWGNMAEGWLWFRQLAALGGVYGAGLVLVMLTRLLYDAVSEILRPAGSRWPAFAHLGPLLDAPGSASGSCKSFGADSSKDARDHGNGNNTRPGASGLAAWKNGLALVALVLVVLLHGLFNVNRVEQALTRAEDNARLRVAMLQTATSRKMLGSITDYEHAATAMNRVINQSLEVVYRSGASLDLIILPESAIPYHGI
;
A
#
# COMPACT_ATOMS: atom_id res chain seq x y z
N MET A 1 6.91 -59.37 -19.98
CA MET A 1 7.53 -59.02 -21.28
C MET A 1 8.98 -58.62 -21.05
N SER A 2 9.90 -59.35 -21.67
CA SER A 2 11.35 -59.32 -21.46
C SER A 2 12.06 -58.75 -22.70
N ARG A 3 12.99 -57.80 -22.51
CA ARG A 3 14.03 -57.37 -23.48
C ARG A 3 15.24 -56.93 -22.66
N LYS A 4 16.32 -57.71 -22.49
CA LYS A 4 17.36 -58.21 -23.41
C LYS A 4 18.25 -57.11 -24.03
N LYS A 5 19.42 -56.93 -23.38
CA LYS A 5 20.82 -57.00 -23.91
C LYS A 5 21.47 -55.87 -24.75
N LYS A 6 22.80 -55.80 -24.51
CA LYS A 6 23.95 -55.22 -25.27
C LYS A 6 24.23 -53.73 -24.96
N GLY A 7 25.38 -53.30 -24.46
CA GLY A 7 26.75 -53.85 -24.48
C GLY A 7 27.53 -53.29 -25.69
N LYS A 8 28.45 -52.34 -25.47
CA LYS A 8 29.58 -52.09 -26.37
C LYS A 8 30.73 -51.40 -25.64
N SER A 9 31.92 -51.91 -25.93
CA SER A 9 33.21 -51.62 -25.33
C SER A 9 34.03 -50.63 -26.16
N ARG A 10 35.07 -50.05 -25.53
CA ARG A 10 36.36 -49.59 -26.08
C ARG A 10 36.31 -48.43 -27.08
N ASP A 11 37.09 -47.39 -26.83
CA ASP A 11 38.42 -47.26 -27.44
C ASP A 11 39.27 -46.19 -26.73
N ALA A 12 40.57 -46.45 -26.74
CA ALA A 12 41.62 -45.68 -26.12
C ALA A 12 42.35 -44.81 -27.15
N ASP A 13 43.12 -43.86 -26.61
CA ASP A 13 44.26 -43.13 -27.19
C ASP A 13 43.99 -41.99 -28.21
N PRO A 14 44.95 -41.03 -28.41
CA PRO A 14 46.27 -40.91 -27.78
C PRO A 14 46.61 -39.52 -27.19
N GLN A 15 47.67 -39.53 -26.39
CA GLN A 15 48.53 -38.39 -26.06
C GLN A 15 48.82 -37.49 -27.27
N LYS A 16 48.73 -36.17 -27.05
CA LYS A 16 49.43 -35.18 -27.89
C LYS A 16 50.33 -34.31 -27.00
N LYS A 17 51.63 -34.62 -27.09
CA LYS A 17 52.76 -33.82 -26.59
C LYS A 17 53.01 -32.61 -27.51
N GLY A 18 53.58 -31.57 -26.91
CA GLY A 18 54.20 -30.40 -27.57
C GLY A 18 53.31 -29.16 -27.52
N SER A 19 53.75 -27.95 -27.18
CA SER A 19 55.07 -27.42 -26.80
C SER A 19 54.87 -25.90 -26.70
N ALA A 20 55.31 -25.28 -25.60
CA ALA A 20 55.93 -23.94 -25.49
C ALA A 20 55.44 -23.15 -24.24
N PRO A 21 56.36 -22.63 -23.41
CA PRO A 21 56.04 -21.80 -22.26
C PRO A 21 55.94 -20.33 -22.69
N ALA A 22 54.72 -19.79 -22.72
CA ALA A 22 54.53 -18.35 -22.80
C ALA A 22 54.63 -17.77 -21.38
N THR A 23 55.80 -17.21 -21.08
CA THR A 23 56.03 -16.30 -19.97
C THR A 23 55.15 -15.05 -20.14
N SER A 24 53.96 -15.04 -19.56
CA SER A 24 53.22 -13.80 -19.31
C SER A 24 53.44 -13.37 -17.87
N SER A 25 54.27 -12.34 -17.73
CA SER A 25 54.56 -11.58 -16.52
C SER A 25 53.39 -11.50 -15.55
N ALA A 26 53.65 -11.99 -14.33
CA ALA A 26 52.84 -11.81 -13.15
C ALA A 26 52.70 -10.31 -12.82
N GLY A 27 51.71 -9.66 -13.43
CA GLY A 27 51.12 -8.44 -12.92
C GLY A 27 50.21 -8.80 -11.75
N SER A 28 50.78 -9.09 -10.59
CA SER A 28 50.02 -9.23 -9.35
C SER A 28 49.48 -7.83 -9.01
N THR A 29 48.35 -7.46 -9.62
CA THR A 29 47.56 -6.32 -9.15
C THR A 29 47.32 -6.53 -7.67
N PRO A 30 47.76 -5.59 -6.80
CA PRO A 30 47.62 -5.74 -5.38
C PRO A 30 46.13 -5.93 -5.09
N ARG A 31 45.77 -7.12 -4.62
CA ARG A 31 44.44 -7.38 -4.04
C ARG A 31 44.33 -6.43 -2.86
N SER A 32 43.64 -5.32 -3.06
CA SER A 32 43.32 -4.35 -2.04
C SER A 32 42.66 -5.10 -0.88
N PRO A 33 43.30 -5.13 0.31
CA PRO A 33 42.84 -5.96 1.40
C PRO A 33 41.58 -5.35 2.04
N GLY A 34 40.52 -6.16 2.11
CA GLY A 34 39.78 -6.31 3.36
C GLY A 34 38.61 -5.36 3.69
N PHE A 35 38.21 -4.42 2.84
CA PHE A 35 37.10 -3.51 3.19
C PHE A 35 35.68 -4.03 2.94
N SER A 36 35.49 -5.21 2.33
CA SER A 36 34.17 -5.67 1.86
C SER A 36 33.25 -6.26 2.94
N GLY A 37 33.77 -6.65 4.11
CA GLY A 37 32.98 -7.36 5.13
C GLY A 37 32.11 -6.45 6.00
N LEU A 38 32.70 -5.36 6.51
CA LEU A 38 32.05 -4.47 7.48
C LEU A 38 30.91 -3.66 6.85
N ASP A 39 31.09 -3.23 5.60
CA ASP A 39 30.09 -2.43 4.89
C ASP A 39 28.88 -3.26 4.47
N SER A 40 29.10 -4.54 4.14
CA SER A 40 28.03 -5.51 3.86
C SER A 40 27.15 -5.76 5.09
N ALA A 41 27.76 -5.94 6.27
CA ALA A 41 27.03 -6.12 7.51
C ALA A 41 26.18 -4.88 7.86
N LYS A 42 26.75 -3.67 7.75
CA LYS A 42 26.03 -2.41 8.00
C LYS A 42 24.82 -2.24 7.08
N ALA A 43 24.97 -2.56 5.79
CA ALA A 43 23.87 -2.50 4.84
C ALA A 43 22.74 -3.47 5.20
N ALA A 44 23.08 -4.70 5.62
CA ALA A 44 22.09 -5.68 6.08
C ALA A 44 21.33 -5.19 7.32
N TYR A 45 22.04 -4.66 8.33
CA TYR A 45 21.41 -4.09 9.52
C TYR A 45 20.47 -2.92 9.22
N ALA A 46 20.86 -2.02 8.30
CA ALA A 46 20.01 -0.92 7.87
C ALA A 46 18.71 -1.42 7.22
N GLY A 47 18.78 -2.46 6.38
CA GLY A 47 17.62 -3.07 5.76
C GLY A 47 16.67 -3.74 6.77
N TYR A 48 17.20 -4.47 7.75
CA TYR A 48 16.39 -5.03 8.84
C TYR A 48 15.74 -3.95 9.70
N LEU A 49 16.49 -2.89 10.04
CA LEU A 49 15.97 -1.76 10.80
C LEU A 49 14.83 -1.07 10.06
N PHE A 50 15.00 -0.82 8.76
CA PHE A 50 13.93 -0.29 7.92
C PHE A 50 12.69 -1.19 7.97
N TYR A 51 12.85 -2.50 7.76
CA TYR A 51 11.73 -3.45 7.79
C TYR A 51 10.98 -3.41 9.13
N ILE A 52 11.71 -3.42 10.25
CA ILE A 52 11.14 -3.41 11.61
C ILE A 52 10.42 -2.09 11.92
N LEU A 53 10.94 -0.94 11.46
CA LEU A 53 10.37 0.37 11.73
C LEU A 53 9.23 0.76 10.78
N ALA A 54 9.31 0.35 9.51
CA ALA A 54 8.34 0.74 8.48
C ALA A 54 6.95 0.15 8.74
N ILE A 55 6.88 -1.07 9.26
CA ILE A 55 5.60 -1.76 9.57
C ILE A 55 4.78 -0.99 10.63
N PRO A 56 5.28 -0.73 11.85
CA PRO A 56 4.52 0.02 12.85
C PRO A 56 4.28 1.47 12.43
N LEU A 57 5.25 2.12 11.77
CA LEU A 57 5.09 3.47 11.26
C LEU A 57 3.94 3.57 10.24
N SER A 58 3.85 2.61 9.32
CA SER A 58 2.74 2.53 8.38
C SER A 58 1.39 2.30 9.07
N GLY A 59 1.34 1.46 10.11
CA GLY A 59 0.14 1.29 10.93
C GLY A 59 -0.29 2.56 11.65
N PHE A 60 0.66 3.34 12.18
CA PHE A 60 0.40 4.64 12.78
C PHE A 60 -0.07 5.67 11.74
N LEU A 61 0.58 5.76 10.59
CA LEU A 61 0.13 6.63 9.50
C LEU A 61 -1.26 6.24 8.98
N PHE A 62 -1.55 4.94 8.95
CA PHE A 62 -2.88 4.45 8.62
C PHE A 62 -3.93 4.93 9.62
N SER A 63 -3.67 4.89 10.93
CA SER A 63 -4.64 5.40 11.91
C SER A 63 -4.89 6.91 11.78
N LEU A 64 -3.85 7.70 11.47
CA LEU A 64 -4.00 9.14 11.17
C LEU A 64 -4.75 9.42 9.86
N SER A 65 -4.83 8.44 8.96
CA SER A 65 -5.60 8.57 7.72
C SER A 65 -7.11 8.43 7.92
N LEU A 66 -7.52 7.82 9.04
CA LEU A 66 -8.92 7.64 9.42
C LEU A 66 -9.39 8.78 10.33
N ALA A 67 -10.71 8.85 10.53
CA ALA A 67 -11.30 9.79 11.49
C ALA A 67 -10.72 9.56 12.91
N PRO A 68 -10.54 10.62 13.71
CA PRO A 68 -10.97 12.01 13.47
C PRO A 68 -9.97 12.86 12.67
N VAL A 69 -8.76 12.35 12.39
CA VAL A 69 -7.69 13.13 11.76
C VAL A 69 -7.91 13.24 10.25
N SER A 70 -8.37 12.15 9.62
CA SER A 70 -8.70 12.08 8.18
C SER A 70 -7.57 12.63 7.28
N SER A 71 -6.31 12.41 7.66
CA SER A 71 -5.15 12.91 6.90
C SER A 71 -4.87 12.02 5.70
N ALA A 72 -5.32 12.46 4.53
CA ALA A 72 -5.08 11.73 3.28
C ALA A 72 -3.59 11.58 2.94
N TRP A 73 -2.75 12.51 3.39
CA TRP A 73 -1.30 12.41 3.28
C TRP A 73 -0.72 11.28 4.13
N ALA A 74 -1.23 11.08 5.34
CA ALA A 74 -0.83 9.94 6.17
C ALA A 74 -1.27 8.62 5.52
N GLY A 75 -2.45 8.59 4.91
CA GLY A 75 -2.93 7.45 4.12
C GLY A 75 -1.99 7.10 2.98
N LEU A 76 -1.65 8.09 2.14
CA LEU A 76 -0.69 7.91 1.05
C LEU A 76 0.69 7.44 1.58
N GLY A 77 1.18 8.05 2.66
CA GLY A 77 2.45 7.69 3.30
C GLY A 77 2.46 6.25 3.80
N SER A 78 1.37 5.78 4.40
CA SER A 78 1.20 4.40 4.83
C SER A 78 1.29 3.43 3.65
N LEU A 79 0.58 3.69 2.55
CA LEU A 79 0.62 2.86 1.34
C LEU A 79 2.00 2.87 0.66
N LEU A 80 2.69 4.01 0.63
CA LEU A 80 4.05 4.12 0.11
C LEU A 80 5.04 3.29 0.93
N LEU A 81 4.94 3.30 2.26
CA LEU A 81 5.76 2.45 3.13
C LEU A 81 5.48 0.96 2.91
N MET A 82 4.21 0.56 2.77
CA MET A 82 3.84 -0.81 2.44
C MET A 82 4.46 -1.25 1.11
N MET A 83 4.33 -0.43 0.06
CA MET A 83 4.92 -0.69 -1.26
C MET A 83 6.46 -0.76 -1.19
N ALA A 84 7.10 0.13 -0.44
CA ALA A 84 8.55 0.14 -0.26
C ALA A 84 9.05 -1.13 0.44
N VAL A 85 8.37 -1.57 1.50
CA VAL A 85 8.67 -2.84 2.17
C VAL A 85 8.43 -4.02 1.23
N ALA A 86 7.30 -4.04 0.51
CA ALA A 86 7.00 -5.08 -0.47
C ALA A 86 8.08 -5.18 -1.56
N ARG A 87 8.58 -4.04 -2.04
CA ARG A 87 9.67 -4.00 -3.02
C ARG A 87 10.99 -4.50 -2.43
N TYR A 88 11.32 -4.10 -1.20
CA TYR A 88 12.52 -4.53 -0.50
C TYR A 88 12.57 -6.05 -0.33
N ILE A 89 11.46 -6.68 0.02
CA ILE A 89 11.37 -8.15 0.21
C ILE A 89 11.01 -8.93 -1.06
N TYR A 90 10.75 -8.25 -2.19
CA TYR A 90 10.29 -8.87 -3.43
C TYR A 90 11.28 -9.90 -4.00
N SER A 91 12.59 -9.72 -3.77
CA SER A 91 13.60 -10.71 -4.18
C SER A 91 13.55 -12.01 -3.36
N GLY A 92 12.82 -12.01 -2.25
CA GLY A 92 12.58 -13.17 -1.42
C GLY A 92 11.45 -14.07 -1.91
N ASN A 93 10.97 -14.91 -1.00
CA ASN A 93 9.88 -15.84 -1.23
C ASN A 93 8.51 -15.13 -1.10
N ILE A 94 7.52 -15.51 -1.90
CA ILE A 94 6.13 -15.03 -1.76
C ILE A 94 5.58 -15.25 -0.34
N TRP A 95 6.00 -16.32 0.33
CA TRP A 95 5.61 -16.59 1.72
C TRP A 95 6.08 -15.52 2.69
N LEU A 96 7.30 -14.98 2.50
CA LEU A 96 7.79 -13.87 3.32
C LEU A 96 6.91 -12.65 3.10
N MET A 97 6.48 -12.40 1.87
CA MET A 97 5.63 -11.27 1.56
C MET A 97 4.22 -11.39 2.14
N LEU A 98 3.62 -12.58 2.11
CA LEU A 98 2.35 -12.84 2.79
C LEU A 98 2.48 -12.72 4.32
N PHE A 99 3.59 -13.20 4.88
CA PHE A 99 3.88 -13.01 6.31
C PHE A 99 4.04 -11.52 6.66
N THR A 100 4.76 -10.75 5.85
CA THR A 100 4.86 -9.29 6.02
C THR A 100 3.49 -8.62 5.93
N ALA A 101 2.64 -9.01 4.98
CA ALA A 101 1.28 -8.48 4.86
C ALA A 101 0.44 -8.76 6.12
N TRP A 102 0.60 -9.94 6.73
CA TRP A 102 0.00 -10.24 8.03
C TRP A 102 0.56 -9.34 9.15
N LEU A 103 1.86 -9.05 9.19
CA LEU A 103 2.44 -8.10 10.15
C LEU A 103 1.88 -6.67 9.98
N PHE A 104 1.68 -6.20 8.74
CA PHE A 104 0.97 -4.93 8.50
C PHE A 104 -0.47 -4.97 9.00
N SER A 105 -1.15 -6.12 8.85
CA SER A 105 -2.50 -6.31 9.38
C SER A 105 -2.53 -6.21 10.91
N LEU A 106 -1.55 -6.78 11.60
CA LEU A 106 -1.38 -6.61 13.04
C LEU A 106 -1.07 -5.16 13.42
N ALA A 107 -0.22 -4.47 12.65
CA ALA A 107 0.07 -3.05 12.90
C ALA A 107 -1.18 -2.18 12.75
N PHE A 108 -1.99 -2.39 11.72
CA PHE A 108 -3.25 -1.67 11.52
C PHE A 108 -4.22 -1.97 12.66
N GLN A 109 -4.29 -3.23 13.10
CA GLN A 109 -5.08 -3.61 14.26
C GLN A 109 -4.63 -2.89 15.54
N LEU A 110 -3.33 -2.79 15.77
CA LEU A 110 -2.75 -2.17 16.96
C LEU A 110 -2.96 -0.66 17.00
N PHE A 111 -2.86 0.05 15.88
CA PHE A 111 -2.92 1.51 15.87
C PHE A 111 -4.29 2.08 15.51
N ALA A 112 -5.01 1.47 14.58
CA ALA A 112 -6.31 1.99 14.12
C ALA A 112 -7.50 1.28 14.77
N PHE A 113 -7.37 0.00 15.10
CA PHE A 113 -8.48 -0.83 15.57
C PHE A 113 -8.28 -1.37 17.00
N TYR A 114 -7.47 -0.69 17.81
CA TYR A 114 -7.18 -1.08 19.20
C TYR A 114 -8.44 -1.12 20.09
N TRP A 115 -9.52 -0.48 19.66
CA TRP A 115 -10.81 -0.44 20.35
C TRP A 115 -11.63 -1.74 20.19
N ILE A 116 -11.31 -2.61 19.23
CA ILE A 116 -12.06 -3.85 18.97
C ILE A 116 -12.03 -4.82 20.17
N PRO A 117 -10.87 -5.17 20.78
CA PRO A 117 -10.85 -6.01 21.98
C PRO A 117 -11.74 -5.48 23.11
N ALA A 118 -11.69 -4.17 23.37
CA ALA A 118 -12.51 -3.54 24.40
C ALA A 118 -14.01 -3.68 24.09
N THR A 119 -14.40 -3.48 22.83
CA THR A 119 -15.78 -3.65 22.36
C THR A 119 -16.27 -5.08 22.57
N ILE A 120 -15.44 -6.08 22.25
CA ILE A 120 -15.77 -7.50 22.48
C ILE A 120 -15.97 -7.79 23.98
N GLN A 121 -15.09 -7.29 24.85
CA GLN A 121 -15.22 -7.46 26.30
C GLN A 121 -16.53 -6.85 26.80
N THR A 122 -16.82 -5.61 26.42
CA THR A 122 -18.01 -4.88 26.89
C THR A 122 -19.30 -5.51 26.41
N TYR A 123 -19.41 -5.89 25.14
CA TYR A 123 -20.68 -6.32 24.56
C TYR A 123 -20.91 -7.83 24.54
N ALA A 124 -19.85 -8.64 24.49
CA ALA A 124 -19.96 -10.09 24.53
C ALA A 124 -19.71 -10.68 25.92
N GLY A 125 -19.29 -9.86 26.90
CA GLY A 125 -18.90 -10.33 28.23
C GLY A 125 -17.68 -11.25 28.21
N ALA A 126 -16.87 -11.19 27.15
CA ALA A 126 -15.70 -12.04 27.00
C ALA A 126 -14.58 -11.62 27.95
N SER A 127 -13.74 -12.57 28.38
CA SER A 127 -12.53 -12.25 29.13
C SER A 127 -11.54 -11.46 28.27
N ARG A 128 -10.57 -10.80 28.94
CA ARG A 128 -9.53 -10.02 28.27
C ARG A 128 -8.71 -10.88 27.30
N GLU A 129 -8.38 -12.10 27.71
CA GLU A 129 -7.60 -13.07 26.93
C GLU A 129 -8.40 -13.50 25.70
N ALA A 130 -9.66 -13.91 25.89
CA ALA A 130 -10.53 -14.32 24.79
C ALA A 130 -10.73 -13.19 23.77
N SER A 131 -10.98 -11.96 24.22
CA SER A 131 -11.11 -10.79 23.33
C SER A 131 -9.84 -10.50 22.54
N THR A 132 -8.66 -10.74 23.13
CA THR A 132 -7.37 -10.57 22.45
C THR A 132 -7.19 -11.64 21.38
N VAL A 133 -7.52 -12.90 21.68
CA VAL A 133 -7.51 -13.99 20.69
C VAL A 133 -8.46 -13.69 19.53
N TYR A 134 -9.69 -13.22 19.82
CA TYR A 134 -10.62 -12.82 18.77
C TYR A 134 -10.10 -11.66 17.93
N ALA A 135 -9.43 -10.67 18.53
CA ALA A 135 -8.82 -9.57 17.79
C ALA A 135 -7.64 -10.03 16.91
N LEU A 136 -6.87 -11.03 17.33
CA LEU A 136 -5.82 -11.64 16.50
C LEU A 136 -6.42 -12.40 15.32
N VAL A 137 -7.47 -13.21 15.54
CA VAL A 137 -8.21 -13.88 14.45
C VAL A 137 -8.82 -12.85 13.51
N TYR A 138 -9.37 -11.76 14.06
CA TYR A 138 -9.89 -10.64 13.30
C TYR A 138 -8.83 -10.03 12.38
N SER A 139 -7.63 -9.78 12.91
CA SER A 139 -6.51 -9.22 12.13
C SER A 139 -6.08 -10.11 10.96
N PHE A 140 -6.33 -11.42 11.01
CA PHE A 140 -5.99 -12.32 9.93
C PHE A 140 -7.11 -12.40 8.88
N LEU A 141 -8.35 -12.67 9.31
CA LEU A 141 -9.47 -12.92 8.40
C LEU A 141 -10.05 -11.63 7.78
N TYR A 142 -10.29 -10.62 8.62
CA TYR A 142 -10.98 -9.38 8.22
C TYR A 142 -10.04 -8.35 7.58
N GLN A 143 -8.72 -8.53 7.74
CA GLN A 143 -7.69 -7.75 7.04
C GLN A 143 -7.09 -8.51 5.84
N SER A 144 -7.77 -9.54 5.33
CA SER A 144 -7.34 -10.28 4.13
C SER A 144 -7.12 -9.37 2.90
N ARG A 145 -7.74 -8.19 2.84
CA ARG A 145 -7.43 -7.15 1.82
C ARG A 145 -5.96 -6.73 1.81
N ILE A 146 -5.29 -6.72 2.96
CA ILE A 146 -3.86 -6.37 3.05
C ILE A 146 -3.05 -7.48 2.38
N LEU A 147 -3.40 -8.75 2.59
CA LEU A 147 -2.79 -9.88 1.89
C LEU A 147 -3.00 -9.78 0.37
N LEU A 148 -4.22 -9.46 -0.06
CA LEU A 148 -4.55 -9.28 -1.48
C LEU A 148 -3.78 -8.10 -2.09
N LEU A 149 -3.69 -6.97 -1.39
CA LEU A 149 -2.91 -5.82 -1.84
C LEU A 149 -1.42 -6.16 -2.00
N PHE A 150 -0.84 -6.91 -1.07
CA PHE A 150 0.54 -7.40 -1.17
C PHE A 150 0.75 -8.40 -2.32
N ALA A 151 -0.23 -9.25 -2.61
CA ALA A 151 -0.22 -10.06 -3.83
C ALA A 151 -0.27 -9.16 -5.08
N GLY A 152 -1.07 -8.09 -5.04
CA GLY A 152 -1.07 -7.03 -6.05
C GLY A 152 0.29 -6.39 -6.25
N PHE A 153 0.99 -6.03 -5.16
CA PHE A 153 2.36 -5.51 -5.22
C PHE A 153 3.31 -6.51 -5.87
N TYR A 154 3.29 -7.79 -5.46
CA TYR A 154 4.08 -8.85 -6.07
C TYR A 154 3.91 -8.92 -7.59
N PHE A 155 2.66 -9.04 -8.05
CA PHE A 155 2.36 -9.14 -9.46
C PHE A 155 2.67 -7.83 -10.19
N SER A 156 2.55 -6.68 -9.53
CA SER A 156 2.90 -5.39 -10.11
C SER A 156 4.38 -5.26 -10.44
N PHE A 157 5.25 -5.82 -9.59
CA PHE A 157 6.69 -5.87 -9.84
C PHE A 157 7.05 -6.94 -10.87
N ARG A 158 6.35 -8.08 -10.85
CA ARG A 158 6.59 -9.21 -11.78
C ARG A 158 6.18 -8.90 -13.22
N PHE A 159 5.12 -8.12 -13.40
CA PHE A 159 4.52 -7.76 -14.69
C PHE A 159 4.44 -6.23 -14.82
N ALA A 160 5.60 -5.56 -14.81
CA ALA A 160 5.72 -4.11 -14.77
C ALA A 160 4.81 -3.36 -15.77
N ARG A 161 4.64 -3.88 -17.00
CA ARG A 161 3.75 -3.30 -18.03
C ARG A 161 2.30 -3.12 -17.56
N TYR A 162 1.80 -4.04 -16.76
CA TYR A 162 0.43 -4.04 -16.24
C TYR A 162 0.37 -3.70 -14.75
N GLY A 163 1.50 -3.33 -14.14
CA GLY A 163 1.63 -3.33 -12.69
C GLY A 163 0.70 -2.36 -11.98
N ILE A 164 0.44 -1.20 -12.58
CA ILE A 164 -0.50 -0.20 -12.05
C ILE A 164 -1.93 -0.77 -12.02
N TRP A 165 -2.34 -1.47 -13.07
CA TRP A 165 -3.69 -2.07 -13.14
C TRP A 165 -3.82 -3.27 -12.21
N LEU A 166 -2.76 -4.09 -12.09
CA LEU A 166 -2.75 -5.27 -11.21
C LEU A 166 -2.87 -4.87 -9.74
N VAL A 167 -2.16 -3.82 -9.31
CA VAL A 167 -2.27 -3.34 -7.93
C VAL A 167 -3.63 -2.71 -7.64
N GLY A 168 -4.17 -1.96 -8.61
CA GLY A 168 -5.51 -1.39 -8.49
C GLY A 168 -6.59 -2.46 -8.41
N LEU A 169 -6.52 -3.46 -9.29
CA LEU A 169 -7.42 -4.62 -9.26
C LEU A 169 -7.33 -5.36 -7.93
N ALA A 170 -6.12 -5.62 -7.43
CA ALA A 170 -5.94 -6.28 -6.14
C ALA A 170 -6.55 -5.50 -4.97
N ALA A 171 -6.43 -4.16 -4.96
CA ALA A 171 -7.08 -3.31 -3.97
C ALA A 171 -8.61 -3.41 -4.06
N LEU A 172 -9.17 -3.34 -5.26
CA LEU A 172 -10.61 -3.47 -5.50
C LEU A 172 -11.16 -4.83 -5.06
N LEU A 173 -10.49 -5.92 -5.44
CA LEU A 173 -10.85 -7.28 -5.01
C LEU A 173 -10.72 -7.43 -3.49
N GLY A 174 -9.71 -6.81 -2.89
CA GLY A 174 -9.54 -6.74 -1.44
C GLY A 174 -10.73 -6.11 -0.74
N ASP A 175 -11.18 -4.95 -1.22
CA ASP A 175 -12.33 -4.25 -0.68
C ASP A 175 -13.65 -5.00 -0.91
N LEU A 176 -13.79 -5.72 -2.04
CA LEU A 176 -15.00 -6.47 -2.39
C LEU A 176 -15.14 -7.80 -1.63
N PHE A 177 -14.06 -8.55 -1.45
CA PHE A 177 -14.12 -9.92 -0.93
C PHE A 177 -13.73 -10.06 0.53
N SER A 178 -13.08 -9.05 1.13
CA SER A 178 -12.73 -9.16 2.54
C SER A 178 -13.99 -9.09 3.40
N PRO A 179 -14.21 -10.04 4.33
CA PRO A 179 -15.31 -9.94 5.27
C PRO A 179 -15.15 -8.68 6.11
N GLN A 180 -16.26 -8.05 6.48
CA GLN A 180 -16.26 -6.76 7.18
C GLN A 180 -17.12 -6.86 8.45
N VAL A 181 -16.52 -6.56 9.60
CA VAL A 181 -17.27 -6.18 10.83
C VAL A 181 -17.37 -4.67 10.92
N PHE A 182 -16.35 -3.97 10.44
CA PHE A 182 -16.31 -2.53 10.33
C PHE A 182 -16.02 -2.15 8.88
N ASN A 183 -16.93 -1.37 8.28
CA ASN A 183 -16.84 -0.97 6.89
C ASN A 183 -15.74 0.09 6.72
N TRP A 184 -14.52 -0.37 6.46
CA TRP A 184 -13.43 0.48 5.99
C TRP A 184 -13.00 -0.01 4.61
N TYR A 185 -12.48 0.90 3.78
CA TYR A 185 -12.02 0.64 2.42
C TYR A 185 -10.74 1.41 2.16
N TRP A 186 -9.97 1.02 1.13
CA TRP A 186 -8.76 1.78 0.75
C TRP A 186 -9.08 3.25 0.44
N GLY A 187 -10.26 3.53 -0.11
CA GLY A 187 -10.72 4.88 -0.41
C GLY A 187 -10.90 5.79 0.82
N ASN A 188 -11.21 5.23 1.99
CA ASN A 188 -11.34 6.02 3.23
C ASN A 188 -10.02 6.70 3.61
N MET A 189 -8.88 6.10 3.24
CA MET A 189 -7.56 6.67 3.51
C MET A 189 -7.31 7.98 2.76
N ALA A 190 -8.12 8.30 1.74
CA ALA A 190 -8.04 9.54 0.98
C ALA A 190 -9.18 10.52 1.29
N GLU A 191 -9.99 10.28 2.31
CA GLU A 191 -11.16 11.10 2.63
C GLU A 191 -10.79 12.57 2.92
N GLY A 192 -9.59 12.85 3.43
CA GLY A 192 -9.10 14.22 3.63
C GLY A 192 -8.94 15.05 2.36
N TRP A 193 -8.92 14.42 1.18
CA TRP A 193 -8.72 15.10 -0.09
C TRP A 193 -10.05 15.35 -0.82
N LEU A 194 -10.34 16.63 -1.10
CA LEU A 194 -11.57 17.05 -1.79
C LEU A 194 -11.81 16.32 -3.11
N TRP A 195 -10.76 16.10 -3.89
CA TRP A 195 -10.86 15.45 -5.20
C TRP A 195 -11.16 13.95 -5.10
N PHE A 196 -10.70 13.26 -4.05
CA PHE A 196 -11.12 11.88 -3.79
C PHE A 196 -12.56 11.78 -3.32
N ARG A 197 -13.07 12.80 -2.60
CA ARG A 197 -14.52 12.89 -2.31
C ARG A 197 -15.34 13.04 -3.58
N GLN A 198 -14.89 13.86 -4.53
CA GLN A 198 -15.54 14.00 -5.83
C GLN A 198 -15.45 12.71 -6.65
N LEU A 199 -14.30 12.02 -6.63
CA LEU A 199 -14.14 10.73 -7.27
C LEU A 199 -15.06 9.66 -6.64
N ALA A 200 -15.25 9.71 -5.32
CA ALA A 200 -16.17 8.84 -4.61
C ALA A 200 -17.63 9.07 -5.02
N ALA A 201 -18.00 10.27 -5.49
CA ALA A 201 -19.34 10.49 -6.05
C ALA A 201 -19.56 9.75 -7.39
N LEU A 202 -18.49 9.44 -8.13
CA LEU A 202 -18.56 8.72 -9.41
C LEU A 202 -18.43 7.20 -9.25
N GLY A 203 -17.42 6.76 -8.50
CA GLY A 203 -17.06 5.34 -8.38
C GLY A 203 -17.28 4.75 -6.98
N GLY A 204 -17.93 5.49 -6.09
CA GLY A 204 -18.01 5.14 -4.68
C GLY A 204 -16.64 5.13 -4.02
N VAL A 205 -16.61 4.66 -2.77
CA VAL A 205 -15.38 4.48 -2.01
C VAL A 205 -14.39 3.50 -2.67
N TYR A 206 -14.91 2.53 -3.44
CA TYR A 206 -14.11 1.57 -4.19
C TYR A 206 -13.31 2.23 -5.32
N GLY A 207 -13.93 3.12 -6.09
CA GLY A 207 -13.26 3.89 -7.14
C GLY A 207 -12.17 4.80 -6.57
N ALA A 208 -12.45 5.43 -5.42
CA ALA A 208 -11.46 6.18 -4.66
C ALA A 208 -10.28 5.28 -4.22
N GLY A 209 -10.54 4.10 -3.65
CA GLY A 209 -9.48 3.17 -3.24
C GLY A 209 -8.62 2.69 -4.40
N LEU A 210 -9.25 2.34 -5.53
CA LEU A 210 -8.59 1.94 -6.77
C LEU A 210 -7.57 3.00 -7.24
N VAL A 211 -8.03 4.25 -7.39
CA VAL A 211 -7.19 5.35 -7.86
C VAL A 211 -6.08 5.70 -6.86
N LEU A 212 -6.37 5.64 -5.56
CA LEU A 212 -5.37 5.90 -4.51
C LEU A 212 -4.20 4.93 -4.61
N VAL A 213 -4.47 3.63 -4.72
CA VAL A 213 -3.44 2.61 -4.79
C VAL A 213 -2.67 2.66 -6.12
N MET A 214 -3.35 2.97 -7.23
CA MET A 214 -2.68 3.23 -8.52
C MET A 214 -1.73 4.44 -8.43
N LEU A 215 -2.17 5.51 -7.78
CA LEU A 215 -1.35 6.69 -7.52
C LEU A 215 -0.14 6.35 -6.64
N THR A 216 -0.31 5.54 -5.59
CA THR A 216 0.80 5.06 -4.76
C THR A 216 1.87 4.37 -5.61
N ARG A 217 1.47 3.46 -6.52
CA ARG A 217 2.41 2.76 -7.39
C ARG A 217 3.16 3.71 -8.32
N LEU A 218 2.44 4.64 -8.94
CA LEU A 218 3.02 5.65 -9.82
C LEU A 218 4.01 6.56 -9.09
N LEU A 219 3.63 7.05 -7.91
CA LEU A 219 4.47 7.91 -7.09
C LEU A 219 5.71 7.16 -6.60
N TYR A 220 5.57 5.89 -6.21
CA TYR A 220 6.70 5.04 -5.83
C TYR A 220 7.70 4.89 -6.99
N ASP A 221 7.23 4.58 -8.21
CA ASP A 221 8.09 4.47 -9.39
C ASP A 221 8.78 5.80 -9.70
N ALA A 222 8.05 6.91 -9.67
CA ALA A 222 8.63 8.24 -9.90
C ALA A 222 9.71 8.60 -8.87
N VAL A 223 9.44 8.38 -7.58
CA VAL A 223 10.40 8.65 -6.49
C VAL A 223 11.62 7.74 -6.61
N SER A 224 11.43 6.45 -6.87
CA SER A 224 12.55 5.53 -7.02
C SER A 224 13.44 5.88 -8.22
N GLU A 225 12.87 6.31 -9.34
CA GLU A 225 13.63 6.76 -10.51
C GLU A 225 14.37 8.08 -10.25
N ILE A 226 13.78 9.02 -9.51
CA ILE A 226 14.45 10.27 -9.12
C ILE A 226 15.62 10.01 -8.15
N LEU A 227 15.45 9.07 -7.22
CA LEU A 227 16.47 8.75 -6.22
C LEU A 227 17.60 7.89 -6.77
N ARG A 228 17.39 7.15 -7.88
CA ARG A 228 18.39 6.24 -8.45
C ARG A 228 19.70 6.93 -8.85
N PRO A 229 19.70 8.06 -9.58
CA PRO A 229 20.91 8.81 -9.91
C PRO A 229 21.46 9.57 -8.70
N ALA A 230 20.60 9.92 -7.74
CA ALA A 230 20.99 10.64 -6.54
C ALA A 230 21.84 9.77 -5.61
N GLY A 231 21.52 8.47 -5.49
CA GLY A 231 22.31 7.51 -4.71
C GLY A 231 23.76 7.37 -5.18
N SER A 232 24.04 7.56 -6.48
CA SER A 232 25.41 7.55 -7.00
C SER A 232 26.15 8.87 -6.80
N ARG A 233 25.42 9.99 -6.57
CA ARG A 233 25.98 11.34 -6.46
C ARG A 233 26.08 11.85 -5.02
N TRP A 234 25.23 11.35 -4.11
CA TRP A 234 25.11 11.85 -2.75
C TRP A 234 25.32 10.70 -1.75
N PRO A 235 26.44 10.69 -1.00
CA PRO A 235 26.77 9.61 -0.07
C PRO A 235 25.70 9.35 1.00
N ALA A 236 24.96 10.38 1.41
CA ALA A 236 23.85 10.26 2.36
C ALA A 236 22.71 9.36 1.86
N PHE A 237 22.49 9.31 0.54
CA PHE A 237 21.48 8.46 -0.10
C PHE A 237 22.05 7.13 -0.59
N ALA A 238 23.37 6.91 -0.52
CA ALA A 238 23.97 5.63 -0.87
C ALA A 238 23.43 4.47 -0.01
N HIS A 239 23.04 4.76 1.24
CA HIS A 239 22.39 3.80 2.14
C HIS A 239 20.93 3.46 1.76
N LEU A 240 20.27 4.30 0.95
CA LEU A 240 18.94 4.00 0.38
C LEU A 240 19.05 3.21 -0.93
N GLY A 241 20.23 3.15 -1.55
CA GLY A 241 20.47 2.34 -2.75
C GLY A 241 20.00 0.88 -2.59
N PRO A 242 20.40 0.17 -1.51
CA PRO A 242 19.90 -1.19 -1.23
C PRO A 242 18.39 -1.28 -0.93
N LEU A 243 17.74 -0.17 -0.58
CA LEU A 243 16.29 -0.10 -0.36
C LEU A 243 15.53 -0.02 -1.70
N LEU A 244 16.12 0.72 -2.65
CA LEU A 244 15.55 0.99 -3.97
C LEU A 244 15.89 -0.12 -4.98
N ASP A 245 17.11 -0.66 -4.90
CA ASP A 245 17.57 -1.80 -5.67
C ASP A 245 17.40 -3.06 -4.82
N ALA A 246 16.47 -3.94 -5.24
CA ALA A 246 16.18 -5.17 -4.51
C ALA A 246 17.47 -5.96 -4.19
N PRO A 247 17.65 -6.44 -2.95
CA PRO A 247 18.81 -7.23 -2.56
C PRO A 247 18.81 -8.52 -3.39
N GLY A 248 19.64 -8.56 -4.43
CA GLY A 248 19.68 -9.66 -5.41
C GLY A 248 19.68 -9.22 -6.87
N SER A 249 19.49 -7.94 -7.21
CA SER A 249 19.61 -7.45 -8.60
C SER A 249 21.06 -7.29 -9.10
N ALA A 250 22.00 -8.01 -8.49
CA ALA A 250 23.35 -8.16 -9.01
C ALA A 250 23.30 -8.91 -10.34
N SER A 251 23.00 -8.18 -11.42
CA SER A 251 23.41 -8.47 -12.80
C SER A 251 23.29 -9.94 -13.24
N GLY A 252 22.25 -10.64 -12.77
CA GLY A 252 21.84 -11.91 -13.33
C GLY A 252 21.17 -11.61 -14.65
N SER A 253 21.97 -11.42 -15.70
CA SER A 253 21.54 -11.44 -17.09
C SER A 253 20.48 -12.52 -17.21
N CYS A 254 19.22 -12.08 -17.35
CA CYS A 254 18.10 -12.96 -17.57
C CYS A 254 18.39 -13.54 -18.95
N LYS A 255 19.06 -14.69 -18.98
CA LYS A 255 19.21 -15.51 -20.17
C LYS A 255 17.79 -15.73 -20.65
N SER A 256 17.39 -14.96 -21.65
CA SER A 256 16.24 -15.29 -22.48
C SER A 256 16.37 -16.77 -22.78
N PHE A 257 15.31 -17.53 -22.48
CA PHE A 257 15.14 -18.89 -22.97
C PHE A 257 15.17 -18.82 -24.52
N GLY A 258 16.37 -18.77 -25.06
CA GLY A 258 16.66 -18.98 -26.46
C GLY A 258 16.66 -20.48 -26.64
N ALA A 259 15.66 -20.96 -27.37
CA ALA A 259 15.68 -22.29 -27.94
C ALA A 259 17.00 -22.46 -28.70
N ASP A 260 17.73 -23.52 -28.34
CA ASP A 260 18.92 -23.97 -29.03
C ASP A 260 18.60 -24.15 -30.53
N SER A 261 19.12 -23.24 -31.35
CA SER A 261 19.37 -23.49 -32.76
C SER A 261 20.85 -23.23 -32.99
N SER A 262 21.62 -24.30 -32.76
CA SER A 262 23.00 -24.42 -33.20
C SER A 262 23.12 -24.15 -34.70
N LYS A 263 23.96 -23.19 -35.09
CA LYS A 263 25.07 -23.41 -36.04
C LYS A 263 25.72 -22.08 -36.42
N ASP A 264 27.05 -22.09 -36.33
CA ASP A 264 28.01 -21.40 -37.19
C ASP A 264 27.91 -19.86 -37.24
N ALA A 265 28.98 -19.07 -37.19
CA ALA A 265 30.40 -19.26 -37.06
C ALA A 265 30.97 -17.87 -36.68
N ARG A 266 32.22 -17.87 -36.23
CA ARG A 266 33.18 -16.75 -36.17
C ARG A 266 32.73 -15.47 -36.89
N ASP A 267 32.65 -14.36 -36.17
CA ASP A 267 33.34 -13.16 -36.68
C ASP A 267 33.70 -12.15 -35.59
N HIS A 268 34.70 -11.36 -35.95
CA HIS A 268 35.57 -10.50 -35.18
C HIS A 268 34.90 -9.41 -34.33
N GLY A 269 35.65 -8.99 -33.31
CA GLY A 269 35.28 -7.95 -32.38
C GLY A 269 34.93 -6.63 -33.04
N ASN A 270 33.94 -5.97 -32.46
CA ASN A 270 33.80 -4.53 -32.57
C ASN A 270 33.18 -4.00 -31.28
N GLY A 271 33.84 -3.00 -30.70
CA GLY A 271 33.41 -2.33 -29.47
C GLY A 271 32.10 -1.61 -29.70
N ASN A 272 30.99 -2.26 -29.36
CA ASN A 272 29.70 -1.58 -29.33
C ASN A 272 29.60 -0.78 -28.03
N ASN A 273 29.94 0.50 -28.16
CA ASN A 273 29.32 1.60 -27.41
C ASN A 273 27.82 1.35 -27.32
N THR A 274 27.38 0.79 -26.19
CA THR A 274 25.98 0.73 -25.80
C THR A 274 25.52 2.16 -25.51
N ARG A 275 25.18 2.89 -26.59
CA ARG A 275 24.42 4.12 -26.48
C ARG A 275 23.10 3.77 -25.79
N PRO A 276 22.71 4.45 -24.71
CA PRO A 276 21.43 4.21 -24.05
C PRO A 276 20.31 4.39 -25.08
N GLY A 277 19.55 3.32 -25.29
CA GLY A 277 18.50 3.27 -26.31
C GLY A 277 17.45 4.36 -26.09
N ALA A 278 17.02 5.00 -27.17
CA ALA A 278 16.06 6.10 -27.19
C ALA A 278 14.70 5.80 -26.52
N SER A 279 14.41 4.53 -26.18
CA SER A 279 13.22 4.11 -25.44
C SER A 279 13.20 4.61 -23.99
N GLY A 280 14.35 4.79 -23.34
CA GLY A 280 14.41 5.31 -21.96
C GLY A 280 13.96 6.78 -21.87
N LEU A 281 14.28 7.57 -22.90
CA LEU A 281 13.92 8.99 -22.97
C LEU A 281 12.41 9.21 -23.15
N ALA A 282 11.72 8.32 -23.86
CA ALA A 282 10.27 8.39 -24.02
C ALA A 282 9.52 8.03 -22.72
N ALA A 283 9.99 7.01 -22.00
CA ALA A 283 9.44 6.64 -20.69
C ALA A 283 9.61 7.78 -19.66
N TRP A 284 10.75 8.47 -19.69
CA TRP A 284 11.05 9.59 -18.79
C TRP A 284 10.18 10.82 -19.04
N LYS A 285 9.88 11.14 -20.32
CA LYS A 285 8.96 12.23 -20.68
C LYS A 285 7.55 12.00 -20.16
N ASN A 286 7.06 10.76 -20.26
CA ASN A 286 5.73 10.40 -19.74
C ASN A 286 5.70 10.46 -18.20
N GLY A 287 6.78 10.04 -17.53
CA GLY A 287 6.92 10.17 -16.08
C GLY A 287 6.91 11.62 -15.60
N LEU A 288 7.68 12.50 -16.27
CA LEU A 288 7.70 13.93 -15.96
C LEU A 288 6.35 14.62 -16.18
N ALA A 289 5.67 14.31 -17.28
CA ALA A 289 4.34 14.85 -17.56
C ALA A 289 3.33 14.44 -16.48
N LEU A 290 3.40 13.19 -16.02
CA LEU A 290 2.54 12.69 -14.95
C LEU A 290 2.87 13.35 -13.60
N VAL A 291 4.16 13.50 -13.26
CA VAL A 291 4.57 14.21 -12.03
C VAL A 291 4.13 15.67 -12.05
N ALA A 292 4.29 16.35 -13.18
CA ALA A 292 3.81 17.72 -13.36
C ALA A 292 2.29 17.81 -13.20
N LEU A 293 1.54 16.85 -13.76
CA LEU A 293 0.09 16.76 -13.59
C LEU A 293 -0.29 16.57 -12.11
N VAL A 294 0.38 15.67 -11.40
CA VAL A 294 0.18 15.45 -9.96
C VAL A 294 0.48 16.74 -9.19
N LEU A 295 1.59 17.43 -9.47
CA LEU A 295 1.93 18.70 -8.81
C LEU A 295 0.89 19.79 -9.07
N VAL A 296 0.38 19.92 -10.30
CA VAL A 296 -0.69 20.88 -10.63
C VAL A 296 -1.96 20.55 -9.83
N VAL A 297 -2.32 19.28 -9.73
CA VAL A 297 -3.47 18.83 -8.93
C VAL A 297 -3.27 19.14 -7.44
N LEU A 298 -2.07 18.89 -6.91
CA LEU A 298 -1.74 19.18 -5.50
C LEU A 298 -1.76 20.68 -5.20
N LEU A 299 -1.18 21.51 -6.08
CA LEU A 299 -1.20 22.96 -5.94
C LEU A 299 -2.63 23.53 -6.03
N HIS A 300 -3.45 22.99 -6.93
CA HIS A 300 -4.87 23.33 -7.01
C HIS A 300 -5.64 22.93 -5.73
N GLY A 301 -5.30 21.78 -5.13
CA GLY A 301 -5.84 21.36 -3.83
C GLY A 301 -5.48 22.36 -2.72
N LEU A 302 -4.21 22.75 -2.63
CA LEU A 302 -3.72 23.73 -1.66
C LEU A 302 -4.41 25.09 -1.83
N PHE A 303 -4.57 25.53 -3.08
CA PHE A 303 -5.30 26.76 -3.42
C PHE A 303 -6.75 26.73 -2.94
N ASN A 304 -7.46 25.61 -3.12
CA ASN A 304 -8.85 25.48 -2.67
C ASN A 304 -8.98 25.49 -1.15
N VAL A 305 -8.05 24.85 -0.41
CA VAL A 305 -8.04 24.91 1.06
C VAL A 305 -7.86 26.34 1.54
N ASN A 306 -6.85 27.06 1.01
CA ASN A 306 -6.65 28.47 1.33
C ASN A 306 -7.86 29.32 0.97
N ARG A 307 -8.54 29.04 -0.15
CA ARG A 307 -9.76 29.75 -0.55
C ARG A 307 -10.91 29.53 0.44
N VAL A 308 -11.10 28.30 0.93
CA VAL A 308 -12.13 27.97 1.92
C VAL A 308 -11.80 28.60 3.27
N GLU A 309 -10.54 28.57 3.69
CA GLU A 309 -10.10 29.23 4.92
C GLU A 309 -10.26 30.75 4.84
N GLN A 310 -9.96 31.35 3.68
CA GLN A 310 -10.25 32.77 3.41
C GLN A 310 -11.75 33.07 3.42
N ALA A 311 -12.59 32.17 2.91
CA ALA A 311 -14.04 32.34 2.97
C ALA A 311 -14.58 32.23 4.41
N LEU A 312 -14.02 31.32 5.22
CA LEU A 312 -14.36 31.15 6.64
C LEU A 312 -13.90 32.35 7.48
N THR A 313 -12.72 32.90 7.19
CA THR A 313 -12.16 34.05 7.91
C THR A 313 -12.78 35.38 7.46
N ARG A 314 -13.22 35.50 6.20
CA ARG A 314 -13.97 36.67 5.68
C ARG A 314 -15.46 36.63 5.99
N ALA A 315 -16.01 35.50 6.40
CA ALA A 315 -17.36 35.43 6.97
C ALA A 315 -17.35 36.08 8.36
N GLU A 316 -17.19 37.40 8.39
CA GLU A 316 -17.36 38.28 9.57
C GLU A 316 -18.84 38.46 9.96
N ASP A 317 -19.76 37.81 9.24
CA ASP A 317 -21.15 37.74 9.66
C ASP A 317 -21.27 36.74 10.81
N ASN A 318 -21.32 37.30 12.02
CA ASN A 318 -21.66 36.68 13.30
C ASN A 318 -23.05 35.99 13.34
N ALA A 319 -23.57 35.53 12.20
CA ALA A 319 -24.68 34.59 12.12
C ALA A 319 -24.19 33.26 12.69
N ARG A 320 -24.18 33.17 14.02
CA ARG A 320 -23.95 31.93 14.75
C ARG A 320 -25.05 30.96 14.33
N LEU A 321 -24.73 30.06 13.39
CA LEU A 321 -25.60 28.97 12.99
C LEU A 321 -25.90 28.16 14.25
N ARG A 322 -27.13 28.25 14.74
CA ARG A 322 -27.58 27.49 15.92
C ARG A 322 -27.99 26.12 15.41
N VAL A 323 -27.14 25.14 15.67
CA VAL A 323 -27.34 23.75 15.24
C VAL A 323 -27.72 22.90 16.44
N ALA A 324 -28.82 22.14 16.33
CA ALA A 324 -29.15 21.06 17.25
C ALA A 324 -28.87 19.73 16.56
N MET A 325 -28.04 18.89 17.18
CA MET A 325 -27.85 17.50 16.76
C MET A 325 -28.59 16.59 17.74
N LEU A 326 -29.51 15.77 17.23
CA LEU A 326 -30.30 14.86 18.05
C LEU A 326 -29.83 13.44 17.84
N GLN A 327 -29.28 12.84 18.88
CA GLN A 327 -28.91 11.43 18.87
C GLN A 327 -29.87 10.66 19.76
N THR A 328 -30.76 9.89 19.16
CA THR A 328 -31.68 9.06 19.94
C THR A 328 -31.01 7.74 20.30
N ALA A 329 -30.98 7.42 21.59
CA ALA A 329 -30.54 6.12 22.06
C ALA A 329 -31.61 5.06 21.69
N THR A 330 -31.48 4.45 20.51
CA THR A 330 -32.28 3.29 20.12
C THR A 330 -31.78 2.07 20.90
N SER A 331 -32.55 1.66 21.90
CA SER A 331 -32.24 0.48 22.72
C SER A 331 -32.30 -0.80 21.88
N ARG A 332 -31.40 -1.77 22.13
CA ARG A 332 -31.38 -3.11 21.50
C ARG A 332 -32.73 -3.83 21.51
N LYS A 333 -33.62 -3.50 22.46
CA LYS A 333 -34.98 -4.08 22.51
C LYS A 333 -35.84 -3.74 21.27
N MET A 334 -35.49 -2.73 20.48
CA MET A 334 -36.24 -2.35 19.28
C MET A 334 -35.95 -3.21 18.05
N LEU A 335 -34.86 -4.00 18.01
CA LEU A 335 -34.54 -4.85 16.85
C LEU A 335 -35.58 -5.95 16.58
N GLY A 336 -36.31 -6.39 17.61
CA GLY A 336 -37.31 -7.45 17.48
C GLY A 336 -38.59 -7.02 16.73
N SER A 337 -38.80 -5.73 16.50
CA SER A 337 -40.03 -5.19 15.89
C SER A 337 -39.77 -4.47 14.56
N ILE A 338 -38.71 -4.82 13.82
CA ILE A 338 -38.38 -4.20 12.52
C ILE A 338 -39.56 -4.27 11.53
N THR A 339 -40.42 -5.28 11.63
CA THR A 339 -41.59 -5.45 10.76
C THR A 339 -42.81 -4.63 11.19
N ASP A 340 -42.76 -3.97 12.35
CA ASP A 340 -43.87 -3.21 12.89
C ASP A 340 -43.75 -1.72 12.52
N TYR A 341 -44.44 -1.35 11.44
CA TYR A 341 -44.51 0.02 10.95
C TYR A 341 -45.04 0.99 12.01
N GLU A 342 -46.00 0.57 12.84
CA GLU A 342 -46.56 1.41 13.91
C GLU A 342 -45.50 1.72 14.97
N HIS A 343 -44.63 0.75 15.26
CA HIS A 343 -43.52 0.95 16.18
C HIS A 343 -42.47 1.92 15.63
N ALA A 344 -42.12 1.80 14.34
CA ALA A 344 -41.20 2.72 13.67
C ALA A 344 -41.75 4.16 13.62
N ALA A 345 -43.03 4.32 13.28
CA ALA A 345 -43.71 5.61 13.29
C ALA A 345 -43.75 6.23 14.69
N THR A 346 -44.02 5.42 15.72
CA THR A 346 -44.03 5.87 17.13
C THR A 346 -42.63 6.30 17.59
N ALA A 347 -41.58 5.57 17.20
CA ALA A 347 -40.20 5.92 17.50
C ALA A 347 -39.77 7.23 16.82
N MET A 348 -40.08 7.40 15.52
CA MET A 348 -39.87 8.66 14.78
C MET A 348 -40.61 9.83 15.43
N ASN A 349 -41.89 9.66 15.77
CA ASN A 349 -42.66 10.70 16.46
C ASN A 349 -42.05 11.07 17.81
N ARG A 350 -41.45 10.11 18.54
CA ARG A 350 -40.72 10.39 19.77
C ARG A 350 -39.47 11.23 19.50
N VAL A 351 -38.70 10.92 18.46
CA VAL A 351 -37.52 11.71 18.05
C VAL A 351 -37.92 13.14 17.70
N ILE A 352 -38.99 13.31 16.92
CA ILE A 352 -39.52 14.62 16.54
C ILE A 352 -40.05 15.38 17.75
N ASN A 353 -40.76 14.74 18.67
CA ASN A 353 -41.26 15.42 19.87
C ASN A 353 -40.10 15.83 20.80
N GLN A 354 -39.06 15.01 20.91
CA GLN A 354 -37.84 15.37 21.64
C GLN A 354 -37.09 16.53 20.95
N SER A 355 -37.06 16.55 19.63
CA SER A 355 -36.45 17.66 18.87
C SER A 355 -37.19 18.96 19.10
N LEU A 356 -38.53 18.94 19.02
CA LEU A 356 -39.38 20.07 19.32
C LEU A 356 -39.21 20.53 20.77
N GLU A 357 -39.13 19.61 21.74
CA GLU A 357 -38.91 19.97 23.15
C GLU A 357 -37.56 20.69 23.34
N VAL A 358 -36.49 20.24 22.69
CA VAL A 358 -35.19 20.91 22.73
C VAL A 358 -35.29 22.30 22.09
N VAL A 359 -35.98 22.43 20.95
CA VAL A 359 -36.23 23.73 20.29
C VAL A 359 -36.95 24.68 21.26
N TYR A 360 -38.06 24.24 21.86
CA TYR A 360 -38.85 25.04 22.79
C TYR A 360 -38.08 25.42 24.06
N ARG A 361 -37.34 24.48 24.65
CA ARG A 361 -36.56 24.73 25.88
C ARG A 361 -35.33 25.60 25.66
N SER A 362 -34.75 25.59 24.46
CA SER A 362 -33.56 26.38 24.16
C SER A 362 -33.82 27.90 24.14
N GLY A 363 -35.08 28.32 23.98
CA GLY A 363 -35.45 29.73 23.84
C GLY A 363 -34.83 30.44 22.64
N ALA A 364 -34.17 29.69 21.75
CA ALA A 364 -33.38 30.18 20.65
C ALA A 364 -34.01 29.69 19.33
N SER A 365 -34.08 30.57 18.32
CA SER A 365 -34.32 30.13 16.94
C SER A 365 -33.17 29.21 16.53
N LEU A 366 -33.48 27.95 16.25
CA LEU A 366 -32.56 26.99 15.63
C LEU A 366 -32.57 27.23 14.13
N ASP A 367 -31.39 27.32 13.52
CA ASP A 367 -31.24 27.51 12.08
C ASP A 367 -31.15 26.16 11.35
N LEU A 368 -30.66 25.12 12.04
CA LEU A 368 -30.46 23.80 11.47
C LEU A 368 -30.66 22.70 12.53
N ILE A 369 -31.44 21.68 12.17
CA ILE A 369 -31.57 20.45 12.94
C ILE A 369 -30.87 19.33 12.16
N ILE A 370 -29.88 18.69 12.78
CA ILE A 370 -29.17 17.54 12.21
C ILE A 370 -29.71 16.28 12.86
N LEU A 371 -30.32 15.42 12.05
CA LEU A 371 -30.70 14.06 12.40
C LEU A 371 -29.66 13.12 11.77
N PRO A 372 -28.65 12.65 12.53
CA PRO A 372 -27.72 11.64 12.01
C PRO A 372 -28.49 10.38 11.63
N GLU A 373 -27.95 9.58 10.73
CA GLU A 373 -28.55 8.30 10.32
C GLU A 373 -28.86 7.38 11.52
N SER A 374 -28.03 7.43 12.57
CA SER A 374 -28.26 6.72 13.83
C SER A 374 -29.47 7.19 14.64
N ALA A 375 -29.97 8.39 14.37
CA ALA A 375 -31.22 8.90 14.96
C ALA A 375 -32.47 8.41 14.22
N ILE A 376 -32.30 7.83 13.02
CA ILE A 376 -33.38 7.19 12.28
C ILE A 376 -33.46 5.74 12.78
N PRO A 377 -34.58 5.33 13.41
CA PRO A 377 -34.76 3.95 13.80
C PRO A 377 -34.56 3.04 12.58
N TYR A 378 -33.77 1.98 12.73
CA TYR A 378 -33.54 0.93 11.73
C TYR A 378 -32.72 1.30 10.49
N HIS A 379 -32.14 2.51 10.38
CA HIS A 379 -31.43 2.89 9.16
C HIS A 379 -29.95 2.49 9.11
N GLY A 380 -29.38 1.95 10.20
CA GLY A 380 -27.97 1.55 10.28
C GLY A 380 -27.72 0.06 10.56
N ILE A 381 -28.67 -0.82 10.22
CA ILE A 381 -28.58 -2.27 10.47
C ILE A 381 -28.65 -3.05 9.16
#